data_AF-A0A510IGU0-F1
#
_entry.id   AF-A0A510IGU0-F1
#
_cell.length_a   1.000
_cell.length_b   1.000
_cell.length_c   1.000
_cell.angle_alpha   90.00
_cell.angle_beta   90.00
_cell.angle_gamma   90.00
#
_symmetry.space_group_name_H-M   'P 1'
#
loop_
_entity.id
_entity.type
_entity.pdbx_description
1 polymer ?
#
loop_
_entity_poly.entity_id
_entity_poly.type
_entity_poly.pdbx_seq_one_letter_code
_entity_poly.pdbx_strand_id
1 'polypeptide(L)'
;MSTSNTTQKYNEDQLWTDVETGGLADMTTLPTGERVYGALHHPLLEVGILLPRQFDNGIISLNNSVCPSFNLGIKVTEEMLTRFDPWALKQHTKSGLLERLKTGEGFDYFAEDNLDAETAILDFLHSNNVKEFNREEGTGAIALGNNISFDMQFFDAQLPRVRAYMHYRKADVSSINVMARTRLWKHVQLNGVDKALNHTALEDIRESVLEMNAYTSQINNLLWYKQQANELGIVSDMDKCLSDA
;
A
#
# COMPACT_ATOMS: atom_id res chain seq x y z
N MET A 1 -15.49 27.36 -25.84
CA MET A 1 -16.39 26.24 -25.46
C MET A 1 -15.84 25.66 -24.18
N SER A 2 -16.62 25.73 -23.10
CA SER A 2 -16.27 25.21 -21.78
C SER A 2 -16.00 23.70 -21.89
N THR A 3 -14.74 23.28 -21.76
CA THR A 3 -14.41 21.88 -21.56
C THR A 3 -14.83 21.52 -20.14
N SER A 4 -16.01 20.91 -20.04
CA SER A 4 -16.43 20.24 -18.81
C SER A 4 -15.34 19.27 -18.39
N ASN A 5 -14.62 19.59 -17.31
CA ASN A 5 -13.87 18.61 -16.54
C ASN A 5 -14.89 17.59 -16.03
N THR A 6 -15.12 16.55 -16.83
CA THR A 6 -15.66 15.29 -16.32
C THR A 6 -14.65 14.79 -15.32
N THR A 7 -14.86 15.11 -14.04
CA THR A 7 -14.25 14.40 -12.93
C THR A 7 -14.56 12.93 -13.16
N GLN A 8 -13.57 12.20 -13.68
CA GLN A 8 -13.66 10.75 -13.78
C GLN A 8 -13.90 10.30 -12.34
N LYS A 9 -15.12 9.85 -12.04
CA LYS A 9 -15.41 9.22 -10.76
C LYS A 9 -14.45 8.05 -10.70
N TYR A 10 -13.43 8.14 -9.84
CA TYR A 10 -12.66 6.99 -9.44
C TYR A 10 -13.67 6.05 -8.78
N ASN A 11 -14.17 5.07 -9.55
CA ASN A 11 -15.24 4.18 -9.10
C ASN A 11 -14.74 3.15 -8.08
N GLU A 12 -13.43 2.99 -7.94
CA GLU A 12 -12.80 2.04 -7.05
C GLU A 12 -12.19 2.80 -5.86
N ASP A 13 -12.55 2.39 -4.64
CA ASP A 13 -11.88 2.87 -3.43
C ASP A 13 -10.38 2.55 -3.50
N GLN A 14 -9.54 3.46 -2.98
CA GLN A 14 -8.11 3.24 -2.84
C GLN A 14 -7.80 2.88 -1.39
N LEU A 15 -7.23 1.70 -1.18
CA LEU A 15 -6.81 1.22 0.12
C LEU A 15 -5.30 1.09 0.14
N TRP A 16 -4.65 1.95 0.90
CA TRP A 16 -3.22 1.88 1.14
C TRP A 16 -2.96 1.05 2.38
N THR A 17 -2.04 0.09 2.29
CA THR A 17 -1.75 -0.82 3.40
C THR A 17 -0.30 -1.27 3.38
N ASP A 18 0.16 -1.64 4.57
CA ASP A 18 1.46 -2.23 4.87
C ASP A 18 1.26 -3.12 6.11
N VAL A 19 2.04 -4.20 6.19
CA VAL A 19 2.01 -5.11 7.33
C VAL A 19 3.39 -5.40 7.89
N GLU A 20 3.48 -5.41 9.23
CA GLU A 20 4.64 -5.94 9.92
C GLU A 20 4.42 -7.41 10.27
N THR A 21 5.44 -8.23 10.03
CA THR A 21 5.32 -9.69 10.11
C THR A 21 6.54 -10.30 10.79
N GLY A 22 6.37 -11.52 11.32
CA GLY A 22 7.45 -12.30 11.91
C GLY A 22 8.43 -12.89 10.90
N GLY A 23 8.22 -12.65 9.59
CA GLY A 23 9.15 -13.05 8.54
C GLY A 23 8.56 -12.99 7.14
N LEU A 24 9.30 -13.49 6.16
CA LEU A 24 8.92 -13.33 4.75
C LEU A 24 7.70 -14.16 4.35
N ALA A 25 6.89 -13.65 3.41
CA ALA A 25 5.72 -14.34 2.87
C ALA A 25 6.06 -15.58 2.01
N ASP A 26 7.21 -15.56 1.34
CA ASP A 26 7.63 -16.57 0.37
C ASP A 26 7.83 -17.97 0.99
N MET A 27 8.03 -18.97 0.14
CA MET A 27 8.36 -20.33 0.59
C MET A 27 9.67 -20.36 1.39
N THR A 28 9.58 -20.66 2.69
CA THR A 28 10.70 -20.74 3.62
C THR A 28 11.04 -22.18 3.98
N THR A 29 12.28 -22.44 4.39
CA THR A 29 12.73 -23.76 4.84
C THR A 29 13.01 -23.70 6.33
N LEU A 30 12.27 -24.49 7.11
CA LEU A 30 12.40 -24.56 8.55
C LEU A 30 13.69 -25.29 8.96
N PRO A 31 14.17 -25.15 10.21
CA PRO A 31 15.32 -25.90 10.71
C PRO A 31 15.16 -27.43 10.63
N THR A 32 13.91 -27.92 10.60
CA THR A 32 13.57 -29.33 10.38
C THR A 32 13.85 -29.81 8.95
N GLY A 33 14.09 -28.90 8.00
CA GLY A 33 14.22 -29.16 6.57
C GLY A 33 12.89 -29.10 5.82
N GLU A 34 11.76 -28.91 6.50
CA GLU A 34 10.45 -28.77 5.88
C GLU A 34 10.32 -27.43 5.14
N ARG A 35 9.71 -27.45 3.95
CA ARG A 35 9.35 -26.23 3.21
C ARG A 35 7.91 -25.85 3.50
N VAL A 36 7.71 -24.64 4.00
CA VAL A 36 6.38 -24.09 4.33
C VAL A 36 6.16 -22.78 3.59
N TYR A 37 4.90 -22.42 3.40
CA TYR A 37 4.54 -21.10 2.86
C TYR A 37 4.64 -20.07 3.99
N GLY A 38 5.54 -19.09 3.83
CA GLY A 38 5.92 -18.15 4.89
C GLY A 38 4.74 -17.36 5.43
N ALA A 39 3.83 -16.90 4.57
CA ALA A 39 2.63 -16.16 4.99
C ALA A 39 1.65 -16.98 5.85
N LEU A 40 1.73 -18.32 5.83
CA LEU A 40 0.96 -19.19 6.75
C LEU A 40 1.75 -19.55 8.02
N HIS A 41 3.07 -19.39 8.00
CA HIS A 41 3.95 -19.79 9.08
C HIS A 41 4.28 -18.62 10.03
N HIS A 42 4.74 -17.50 9.46
CA HIS A 42 5.15 -16.33 10.22
C HIS A 42 3.92 -15.56 10.72
N PRO A 43 3.92 -15.07 11.97
CA PRO A 43 2.79 -14.31 12.51
C PRO A 43 2.68 -12.92 11.87
N LEU A 44 1.45 -12.46 11.65
CA LEU A 44 1.13 -11.06 11.39
C LEU A 44 1.16 -10.26 12.70
N LEU A 45 1.75 -9.07 12.69
CA LEU A 45 2.07 -8.31 13.92
C LEU A 45 1.40 -6.94 13.97
N GLU A 46 1.43 -6.20 12.87
CA GLU A 46 0.83 -4.87 12.74
C GLU A 46 0.18 -4.77 11.35
N VAL A 47 -0.96 -4.09 11.27
CA VAL A 47 -1.64 -3.79 10.02
C VAL A 47 -1.94 -2.30 9.99
N GLY A 48 -1.34 -1.61 9.03
CA GLY A 48 -1.67 -0.22 8.71
C GLY A 48 -2.68 -0.18 7.57
N ILE A 49 -3.70 0.68 7.67
CA ILE A 49 -4.61 1.00 6.58
C ILE A 49 -4.79 2.51 6.47
N LEU A 50 -4.82 3.02 5.24
CA LEU A 50 -5.09 4.42 4.93
C LEU A 50 -6.03 4.50 3.72
N LEU A 51 -7.09 5.30 3.84
CA LEU A 51 -8.18 5.42 2.85
C LEU A 51 -8.29 6.87 2.34
N PRO A 52 -7.58 7.27 1.28
CA PRO A 52 -7.68 8.62 0.74
C PRO A 52 -9.08 8.90 0.20
N ARG A 53 -9.69 10.01 0.62
CA ARG A 53 -11.04 10.43 0.18
C ARG A 53 -11.04 11.64 -0.73
N GLN A 54 -9.94 12.38 -0.75
CA GLN A 54 -9.78 13.56 -1.59
C GLN A 54 -8.42 13.56 -2.28
N PHE A 55 -8.42 14.01 -3.52
CA PHE A 55 -7.25 14.09 -4.37
C PHE A 55 -7.22 15.48 -5.02
N ASP A 56 -6.09 16.16 -4.93
CA ASP A 56 -5.87 17.43 -5.63
C ASP A 56 -4.93 17.18 -6.81
N ASN A 57 -5.48 17.15 -8.03
CA ASN A 57 -4.74 16.76 -9.24
C ASN A 57 -3.97 15.42 -9.07
N GLY A 58 -4.61 14.45 -8.39
CA GLY A 58 -4.03 13.15 -8.09
C GLY A 58 -3.09 13.10 -6.88
N ILE A 59 -2.83 14.24 -6.22
CA ILE A 59 -2.05 14.31 -4.99
C ILE A 59 -2.94 13.96 -3.79
N ILE A 60 -2.47 13.03 -2.98
CA ILE A 60 -3.12 12.58 -1.75
C ILE A 60 -2.71 13.49 -0.59
N SER A 61 -3.69 14.02 0.15
CA SER A 61 -3.46 14.68 1.43
C SER A 61 -3.45 13.66 2.57
N LEU A 62 -2.40 13.66 3.40
CA LEU A 62 -2.29 12.80 4.59
C LEU A 62 -3.05 13.35 5.81
N ASN A 63 -3.89 14.38 5.64
CA ASN A 63 -4.73 14.89 6.70
C ASN A 63 -5.85 13.88 7.00
N ASN A 64 -5.91 13.38 8.25
CA ASN A 64 -6.86 12.37 8.69
C ASN A 64 -8.34 12.69 8.36
N SER A 65 -8.75 13.96 8.34
CA SER A 65 -10.15 14.34 8.02
C SER A 65 -10.56 13.98 6.59
N VAL A 66 -9.60 13.83 5.69
CA VAL A 66 -9.82 13.49 4.27
C VAL A 66 -9.07 12.21 3.86
N CYS A 67 -8.43 11.58 4.83
CA CYS A 67 -7.60 10.40 4.65
C CYS A 67 -7.61 9.55 5.94
N PRO A 68 -8.78 8.97 6.31
CA PRO A 68 -8.88 8.11 7.48
C PRO A 68 -7.79 7.05 7.47
N SER A 69 -7.16 6.84 8.63
CA SER A 69 -6.16 5.81 8.84
C SER A 69 -6.53 4.96 10.05
N PHE A 70 -5.99 3.75 10.07
CA PHE A 70 -6.19 2.78 11.13
C PHE A 70 -4.92 1.97 11.30
N ASN A 71 -4.34 2.01 12.50
CA ASN A 71 -3.18 1.22 12.87
C ASN A 71 -3.58 0.16 13.90
N LEU A 72 -3.49 -1.11 13.53
CA LEU A 72 -3.88 -2.23 14.38
C LEU A 72 -2.66 -3.07 14.75
N GLY A 73 -2.46 -3.32 16.04
CA GLY A 73 -1.48 -4.29 16.54
C GLY A 73 -2.14 -5.61 16.87
N ILE A 74 -1.45 -6.73 16.62
CA ILE A 74 -1.92 -8.09 16.96
C ILE A 74 -1.02 -8.66 18.04
N LYS A 75 -1.63 -9.12 19.13
CA LYS A 75 -0.92 -9.68 20.28
C LYS A 75 -0.02 -10.85 19.88
N VAL A 76 1.23 -10.79 20.34
CA VAL A 76 2.24 -11.82 20.08
C VAL A 76 2.37 -12.74 21.28
N THR A 77 2.18 -14.03 21.05
CA THR A 77 2.38 -15.07 22.08
C THR A 77 3.78 -15.66 22.03
N GLU A 78 4.21 -16.30 23.12
CA GLU A 78 5.49 -17.03 23.17
C GLU A 78 5.61 -18.09 22.06
N GLU A 79 4.51 -18.76 21.73
CA GLU A 79 4.47 -19.73 20.62
C GLU A 79 4.75 -19.04 19.28
N MET A 80 4.14 -17.88 19.02
CA MET A 80 4.36 -17.12 17.80
C MET A 80 5.81 -16.69 17.64
N LEU A 81 6.49 -16.31 18.73
CA LEU A 81 7.91 -15.94 18.70
C LEU A 81 8.81 -17.07 18.17
N THR A 82 8.43 -18.33 18.37
CA THR A 82 9.18 -19.48 17.82
C THR A 82 9.14 -19.57 16.30
N ARG A 83 8.17 -18.89 15.67
CA ARG A 83 7.98 -18.83 14.22
C ARG A 83 8.53 -17.53 13.62
N PHE A 84 9.32 -16.75 14.35
CA PHE A 84 9.99 -15.60 13.76
C PHE A 84 11.25 -16.06 13.02
N ASP A 85 11.54 -15.43 11.89
CA ASP A 85 12.90 -15.50 11.36
C ASP A 85 13.86 -14.62 12.20
N PRO A 86 15.16 -14.94 12.23
CA PRO A 86 16.12 -14.22 13.06
C PRO A 86 16.27 -12.74 12.72
N TRP A 87 16.03 -12.35 11.46
CA TRP A 87 16.13 -10.96 11.02
C TRP A 87 14.92 -10.17 11.51
N ALA A 88 13.70 -10.67 11.32
CA ALA A 88 12.47 -10.03 11.78
C ALA A 88 12.48 -9.84 13.30
N LEU A 89 12.87 -10.87 14.07
CA LEU A 89 12.99 -10.78 15.52
C LEU A 89 13.92 -9.65 15.95
N LYS A 90 15.09 -9.54 15.29
CA LYS A 90 16.07 -8.50 15.56
C LYS A 90 15.55 -7.11 15.21
N GLN A 91 14.91 -6.94 14.06
CA GLN A 91 14.38 -5.63 13.66
C GLN A 91 13.27 -5.17 14.58
N HIS A 92 12.30 -6.04 14.88
CA HIS A 92 11.14 -5.69 15.70
C HIS A 92 11.47 -5.47 17.18
N THR A 93 12.55 -6.09 17.66
CA THR A 93 13.14 -5.75 18.96
C THR A 93 13.78 -4.36 18.92
N LYS A 94 14.54 -4.05 17.86
CA LYS A 94 15.26 -2.79 17.72
C LYS A 94 14.32 -1.60 17.51
N SER A 95 13.24 -1.76 16.75
CA SER A 95 12.22 -0.72 16.52
C SER A 95 11.35 -0.47 17.75
N GLY A 96 11.31 -1.43 18.69
CA GLY A 96 10.42 -1.39 19.86
C GLY A 96 9.01 -1.92 19.58
N LEU A 97 8.74 -2.43 18.37
CA LEU A 97 7.43 -2.99 18.01
C LEU A 97 7.03 -4.13 18.95
N LEU A 98 7.96 -5.04 19.28
CA LEU A 98 7.65 -6.17 20.17
C LEU A 98 7.27 -5.72 21.59
N GLU A 99 7.81 -4.60 22.08
CA GLU A 99 7.41 -4.05 23.39
C GLU A 99 6.02 -3.40 23.30
N ARG A 100 5.73 -2.66 22.23
CA ARG A 100 4.40 -2.10 21.98
C ARG A 100 3.34 -3.20 21.88
N LEU A 101 3.65 -4.33 21.26
CA LEU A 101 2.74 -5.48 21.14
C LEU A 101 2.53 -6.26 22.45
N LYS A 102 3.25 -5.95 23.54
CA LYS A 102 2.94 -6.45 24.88
C LYS A 102 1.90 -5.59 25.59
N THR A 103 1.86 -4.29 25.30
CA THR A 103 1.02 -3.32 26.01
C THR A 103 -0.17 -2.82 25.19
N GLY A 104 -0.12 -2.99 23.86
CA GLY A 104 -1.06 -2.37 22.92
C GLY A 104 -0.82 -0.87 22.73
N GLU A 105 0.30 -0.32 23.21
CA GLU A 105 0.56 1.12 23.17
C GLU A 105 0.84 1.63 21.75
N GLY A 106 0.15 2.70 21.36
CA GLY A 106 0.34 3.39 20.08
C GLY A 106 -0.39 2.75 18.89
N PHE A 107 -1.32 1.83 19.13
CA PHE A 107 -2.25 1.33 18.10
C PHE A 107 -3.65 1.92 18.33
N ASP A 108 -4.41 2.10 17.26
CA ASP A 108 -5.82 2.48 17.32
C ASP A 108 -6.68 1.33 17.84
N TYR A 109 -6.23 0.09 17.58
CA TYR A 109 -6.82 -1.14 18.09
C TYR A 109 -5.74 -2.17 18.39
N PHE A 110 -5.89 -2.92 19.48
CA PHE A 110 -4.98 -3.99 19.85
C PHE A 110 -5.77 -5.30 19.92
N ALA A 111 -5.59 -6.14 18.91
CA ALA A 111 -6.33 -7.37 18.71
C ALA A 111 -5.71 -8.54 19.49
N GLU A 112 -6.57 -9.40 20.04
CA GLU A 112 -6.13 -10.61 20.75
C GLU A 112 -5.64 -11.70 19.80
N ASP A 113 -6.20 -11.77 18.59
CA ASP A 113 -5.82 -12.71 17.53
C ASP A 113 -6.21 -12.18 16.13
N ASN A 114 -5.98 -12.99 15.09
CA ASN A 114 -6.31 -12.61 13.71
C ASN A 114 -7.82 -12.45 13.47
N LEU A 115 -8.69 -13.20 14.18
CA LEU A 115 -10.14 -13.10 13.99
C LEU A 115 -10.69 -11.79 14.56
N ASP A 116 -10.16 -11.39 15.71
CA ASP A 116 -10.42 -10.09 16.32
C ASP A 116 -9.90 -8.95 15.42
N ALA A 117 -8.69 -9.11 14.89
CA ALA A 117 -8.10 -8.17 13.93
C ALA A 117 -8.97 -8.00 12.67
N GLU A 118 -9.44 -9.10 12.06
CA GLU A 118 -10.36 -9.04 10.91
C GLU A 118 -11.63 -8.26 11.25
N THR A 119 -12.20 -8.50 12.44
CA THR A 119 -13.45 -7.85 12.85
C THR A 119 -13.25 -6.35 13.00
N ALA A 120 -12.20 -5.92 13.69
CA ALA A 120 -11.87 -4.50 13.86
C ALA A 120 -11.56 -3.80 12.52
N ILE A 121 -10.83 -4.46 11.63
CA ILE A 121 -10.54 -3.91 10.29
C ILE A 121 -11.83 -3.79 9.47
N LEU A 122 -12.71 -4.79 9.49
CA LEU A 122 -13.98 -4.74 8.76
C LEU A 122 -14.87 -3.60 9.28
N ASP A 123 -14.94 -3.39 10.59
CA ASP A 123 -15.67 -2.26 11.18
C ASP A 123 -15.10 -0.92 10.69
N PHE A 124 -13.77 -0.80 10.62
CA PHE A 124 -13.12 0.37 10.03
C PHE A 124 -13.47 0.54 8.54
N LEU A 125 -13.43 -0.52 7.74
CA LEU A 125 -13.79 -0.47 6.32
C LEU A 125 -15.26 -0.08 6.11
N HIS A 126 -16.18 -0.66 6.89
CA HIS A 126 -17.62 -0.38 6.82
C HIS A 126 -17.97 1.04 7.23
N SER A 127 -17.39 1.52 8.33
CA SER A 127 -17.57 2.92 8.78
C SER A 127 -17.05 3.95 7.77
N ASN A 128 -16.17 3.50 6.86
CA ASN A 128 -15.64 4.29 5.76
C ASN A 128 -16.27 3.96 4.40
N ASN A 129 -17.41 3.26 4.37
CA ASN A 129 -18.16 2.90 3.15
C ASN A 129 -17.38 2.07 2.12
N VAL A 130 -16.31 1.36 2.52
CA VAL A 130 -15.63 0.41 1.63
C VAL A 130 -16.50 -0.82 1.50
N LYS A 131 -16.79 -1.21 0.25
CA LYS A 131 -17.66 -2.34 -0.07
C LYS A 131 -16.85 -3.58 -0.40
N GLU A 132 -17.44 -4.74 -0.12
CA GLU A 132 -16.90 -6.03 -0.53
C GLU A 132 -16.67 -6.07 -2.05
N PHE A 133 -15.64 -6.79 -2.50
CA PHE A 133 -15.33 -6.90 -3.92
C PHE A 133 -16.44 -7.64 -4.67
N ASN A 134 -17.00 -6.96 -5.66
CA ASN A 134 -17.92 -7.55 -6.61
C ASN A 134 -17.63 -6.97 -8.00
N ARG A 135 -17.26 -7.85 -8.93
CA ARG A 135 -16.88 -7.47 -10.30
C ARG A 135 -18.04 -6.87 -11.10
N GLU A 136 -19.26 -7.34 -10.89
CA GLU A 136 -20.45 -6.86 -11.61
C GLU A 136 -20.89 -5.50 -11.07
N GLU A 137 -20.72 -5.27 -9.77
CA GLU A 137 -21.05 -4.01 -9.10
C GLU A 137 -19.91 -2.97 -9.19
N GLY A 138 -18.72 -3.37 -9.64
CA GLY A 138 -17.55 -2.51 -9.73
C GLY A 138 -17.05 -2.04 -8.36
N THR A 139 -17.21 -2.87 -7.33
CA THR A 139 -16.79 -2.59 -5.95
C THR A 139 -15.52 -3.36 -5.58
N GLY A 140 -14.95 -3.03 -4.43
CA GLY A 140 -13.71 -3.60 -3.91
C GLY A 140 -12.55 -2.64 -4.08
N ALA A 141 -11.83 -2.37 -3.00
CA ALA A 141 -10.76 -1.38 -3.01
C ALA A 141 -9.52 -1.92 -3.74
N ILE A 142 -8.87 -1.10 -4.56
CA ILE A 142 -7.53 -1.43 -5.06
C ILE A 142 -6.55 -1.28 -3.91
N ALA A 143 -5.78 -2.33 -3.62
CA ALA A 143 -4.70 -2.27 -2.64
C ALA A 143 -3.47 -1.55 -3.24
N LEU A 144 -2.92 -0.58 -2.50
CA LEU A 144 -1.74 0.21 -2.87
C LEU A 144 -0.68 0.18 -1.77
N GLY A 145 0.58 0.20 -2.18
CA GLY A 145 1.73 0.23 -1.27
C GLY A 145 3.01 -0.06 -2.02
N ASN A 146 4.15 0.06 -1.34
CA ASN A 146 5.42 -0.42 -1.87
C ASN A 146 5.53 -1.92 -1.66
N ASN A 147 5.88 -2.68 -2.72
CA ASN A 147 5.98 -4.14 -2.65
C ASN A 147 4.69 -4.81 -2.14
N ILE A 148 3.54 -4.21 -2.43
CA ILE A 148 2.21 -4.58 -1.92
C ILE A 148 1.83 -6.05 -2.13
N SER A 149 2.47 -6.75 -3.07
CA SER A 149 2.29 -8.19 -3.26
C SER A 149 2.72 -9.00 -2.04
N PHE A 150 3.65 -8.51 -1.24
CA PHE A 150 4.08 -9.12 0.01
C PHE A 150 2.95 -9.07 1.04
N ASP A 151 2.40 -7.89 1.29
CA ASP A 151 1.34 -7.67 2.28
C ASP A 151 0.09 -8.47 1.94
N MET A 152 -0.28 -8.45 0.65
CA MET A 152 -1.44 -9.18 0.14
C MET A 152 -1.36 -10.68 0.38
N GLN A 153 -0.16 -11.28 0.46
CA GLN A 153 -0.02 -12.69 0.80
C GLN A 153 -0.40 -12.99 2.25
N PHE A 154 -0.14 -12.07 3.17
CA PHE A 154 -0.58 -12.17 4.56
C PHE A 154 -2.08 -11.91 4.70
N PHE A 155 -2.65 -10.96 3.96
CA PHE A 155 -4.10 -10.81 3.89
C PHE A 155 -4.78 -12.07 3.35
N ASP A 156 -4.27 -12.65 2.27
CA ASP A 156 -4.79 -13.91 1.70
C ASP A 156 -4.72 -15.08 2.71
N ALA A 157 -3.61 -15.18 3.47
CA ALA A 157 -3.35 -16.30 4.36
C ALA A 157 -4.00 -16.17 5.74
N GLN A 158 -4.06 -14.96 6.29
CA GLN A 158 -4.33 -14.72 7.70
C GLN A 158 -5.52 -13.80 7.97
N LEU A 159 -5.96 -12.99 6.98
CA LEU A 159 -7.11 -12.08 7.09
C LEU A 159 -8.08 -12.22 5.89
N PRO A 160 -8.55 -13.44 5.56
CA PRO A 160 -9.32 -13.71 4.34
C PRO A 160 -10.64 -12.94 4.20
N ARG A 161 -11.31 -12.61 5.32
CA ARG A 161 -12.55 -11.80 5.32
C ARG A 161 -12.25 -10.35 4.94
N VAL A 162 -11.15 -9.79 5.42
CA VAL A 162 -10.69 -8.45 5.02
C VAL A 162 -10.27 -8.48 3.56
N ARG A 163 -9.55 -9.52 3.14
CA ARG A 163 -9.12 -9.71 1.76
C ARG A 163 -10.27 -9.70 0.76
N ALA A 164 -11.46 -10.17 1.14
CA ALA A 164 -12.66 -10.15 0.31
C ALA A 164 -13.14 -8.72 -0.06
N TYR A 165 -12.67 -7.69 0.65
CA TYR A 165 -12.98 -6.28 0.34
C TYR A 165 -12.00 -5.65 -0.64
N MET A 166 -10.92 -6.35 -0.98
CA MET A 166 -9.90 -5.87 -1.88
C MET A 166 -10.09 -6.45 -3.28
N HIS A 167 -9.97 -5.60 -4.28
CA HIS A 167 -9.93 -6.01 -5.67
C HIS A 167 -8.73 -6.92 -5.94
N TYR A 168 -8.83 -7.81 -6.94
CA TYR A 168 -7.72 -8.72 -7.30
C TYR A 168 -6.52 -8.00 -7.93
N ARG A 169 -6.75 -6.81 -8.48
CA ARG A 169 -5.70 -5.89 -8.93
C ARG A 169 -5.18 -5.09 -7.75
N LYS A 170 -3.89 -4.81 -7.83
CA LYS A 170 -3.14 -4.02 -6.86
C LYS A 170 -2.23 -3.07 -7.62
N ALA A 171 -1.91 -1.94 -7.01
CA ALA A 171 -1.00 -0.95 -7.56
C ALA A 171 0.27 -0.88 -6.70
N ASP A 172 1.38 -1.35 -7.25
CA ASP A 172 2.66 -1.42 -6.55
C ASP A 172 3.52 -0.19 -6.88
N VAL A 173 3.72 0.68 -5.88
CA VAL A 173 4.54 1.90 -6.02
C VAL A 173 5.99 1.55 -6.37
N SER A 174 6.50 0.43 -5.86
CA SER A 174 7.86 -0.04 -6.16
C SER A 174 8.03 -0.40 -7.64
N SER A 175 6.95 -0.77 -8.34
CA SER A 175 7.02 -1.00 -9.79
C SER A 175 7.38 0.27 -10.54
N ILE A 176 6.87 1.43 -10.12
CA ILE A 176 7.21 2.73 -10.72
C ILE A 176 8.69 3.05 -10.47
N ASN A 177 9.15 2.86 -9.23
CA ASN A 177 10.56 3.08 -8.85
C ASN A 177 11.51 2.20 -9.67
N VAL A 178 11.20 0.91 -9.81
CA VAL A 178 11.97 -0.02 -10.64
C VAL A 178 11.96 0.43 -12.09
N MET A 179 10.78 0.74 -12.66
CA MET A 179 10.65 1.18 -14.05
C MET A 179 11.46 2.45 -14.33
N ALA A 180 11.41 3.44 -13.44
CA ALA A 180 12.19 4.69 -13.54
C ALA A 180 13.70 4.45 -13.68
N ARG A 181 14.22 3.35 -13.11
CA ARG A 181 15.63 2.94 -13.20
C ARG A 181 15.95 2.10 -14.44
N THR A 182 14.95 1.59 -15.15
CA THR A 182 15.16 0.82 -16.38
C THR A 182 15.51 1.72 -17.57
N ARG A 183 16.12 1.14 -18.61
CA ARG A 183 16.33 1.83 -19.90
C ARG A 183 15.02 2.28 -20.55
N LEU A 184 13.90 1.64 -20.22
CA LEU A 184 12.60 1.95 -20.79
C LEU A 184 12.13 3.34 -20.33
N TRP A 185 12.23 3.67 -19.04
CA TRP A 185 11.72 4.95 -18.50
C TRP A 185 12.81 5.89 -17.96
N LYS A 186 14.10 5.55 -18.08
CA LYS A 186 15.19 6.45 -17.67
C LYS A 186 15.08 7.86 -18.27
N HIS A 187 14.54 7.98 -19.48
CA HIS A 187 14.35 9.26 -20.16
C HIS A 187 13.24 10.13 -19.55
N VAL A 188 12.31 9.53 -18.79
CA VAL A 188 11.23 10.24 -18.09
C VAL A 188 11.76 10.96 -16.84
N GLN A 189 12.92 10.55 -16.33
CA GLN A 189 13.60 11.17 -15.17
C GLN A 189 12.75 11.25 -13.90
N LEU A 190 11.89 10.25 -13.67
CA LEU A 190 11.13 10.15 -12.43
C LEU A 190 12.07 9.85 -11.26
N ASN A 191 12.05 10.71 -10.25
CA ASN A 191 12.81 10.55 -9.02
C ASN A 191 11.88 10.20 -7.86
N GLY A 192 12.26 9.23 -7.04
CA GLY A 192 11.57 8.92 -5.79
C GLY A 192 11.93 9.90 -4.67
N VAL A 193 11.48 9.61 -3.46
CA VAL A 193 11.85 10.33 -2.24
C VAL A 193 12.77 9.47 -1.38
N ASP A 194 13.66 10.11 -0.63
CA ASP A 194 14.42 9.43 0.41
C ASP A 194 13.48 9.06 1.56
N LYS A 195 13.51 7.79 1.97
CA LYS A 195 12.68 7.24 3.03
C LYS A 195 13.36 7.40 4.40
N ALA A 196 12.60 7.77 5.42
CA ALA A 196 13.07 7.84 6.79
C ALA A 196 13.20 6.46 7.45
N LEU A 197 12.41 5.48 6.98
CA LEU A 197 12.42 4.08 7.45
C LEU A 197 12.12 3.96 8.95
N ASN A 198 10.99 4.53 9.38
CA ASN A 198 10.59 4.55 10.78
C ASN A 198 10.00 3.20 11.29
N HIS A 199 9.78 2.22 10.39
CA HIS A 199 9.45 0.82 10.71
C HIS A 199 8.20 0.65 11.58
N THR A 200 7.14 1.38 11.23
CA THR A 200 5.78 1.06 11.64
C THR A 200 4.92 1.02 10.39
N ALA A 201 3.92 0.15 10.37
CA ALA A 201 3.10 -0.04 9.17
C ALA A 201 2.48 1.29 8.67
N LEU A 202 1.97 2.12 9.58
CA LEU A 202 1.34 3.39 9.18
C LEU A 202 2.34 4.44 8.67
N GLU A 203 3.56 4.49 9.22
CA GLU A 203 4.60 5.38 8.70
C GLU A 203 5.10 4.92 7.33
N ASP A 204 5.28 3.62 7.13
CA ASP A 204 5.73 3.05 5.85
C ASP A 204 4.68 3.25 4.75
N ILE A 205 3.38 3.21 5.09
CA ILE A 205 2.29 3.65 4.20
C ILE A 205 2.41 5.14 3.86
N ARG A 206 2.63 6.01 4.85
CA ARG A 206 2.77 7.46 4.61
C ARG A 206 3.94 7.75 3.68
N GLU A 207 5.07 7.06 3.86
CA GLU A 207 6.21 7.15 2.94
C GLU A 207 5.86 6.67 1.54
N SER A 208 5.10 5.57 1.41
CA SER A 208 4.62 5.06 0.11
C SER A 208 3.73 6.09 -0.60
N VAL A 209 2.83 6.76 0.13
CA VAL A 209 1.98 7.82 -0.39
C VAL A 209 2.81 9.04 -0.81
N LEU A 210 3.80 9.44 -0.02
CA LEU A 210 4.70 10.54 -0.36
C LEU A 210 5.53 10.24 -1.62
N GLU A 211 6.02 9.00 -1.76
CA GLU A 211 6.72 8.55 -2.97
C GLU A 211 5.80 8.64 -4.20
N MET A 212 4.56 8.16 -4.09
CA MET A 212 3.58 8.25 -5.17
C MET A 212 3.21 9.71 -5.50
N ASN A 213 3.00 10.56 -4.50
CA ASN A 213 2.76 11.99 -4.71
C ASN A 213 3.92 12.67 -5.43
N ALA A 214 5.17 12.28 -5.17
CA ALA A 214 6.34 12.79 -5.87
C ALA A 214 6.35 12.39 -7.34
N TYR A 215 6.01 11.13 -7.67
CA TYR A 215 5.85 10.70 -9.06
C TYR A 215 4.71 11.44 -9.75
N THR A 216 3.54 11.54 -9.11
CA THR A 216 2.38 12.27 -9.64
C THR A 216 2.70 13.73 -9.93
N SER A 217 3.42 14.41 -9.02
CA SER A 217 3.84 15.81 -9.21
C SER A 217 4.75 15.98 -10.43
N GLN A 218 5.70 15.08 -10.63
CA GLN A 218 6.59 15.11 -11.80
C GLN A 218 5.84 14.87 -13.10
N ILE A 219 4.89 13.92 -13.11
CA ILE A 219 4.03 13.64 -14.27
C ILE A 219 3.14 14.85 -14.57
N ASN A 220 2.53 15.46 -13.56
CA ASN A 220 1.69 16.66 -13.73
C ASN A 220 2.49 17.82 -14.35
N ASN A 221 3.74 18.02 -13.91
CA ASN A 221 4.62 19.03 -14.51
C ASN A 221 4.87 18.76 -16.00
N LEU A 222 5.17 17.51 -16.38
CA LEU A 222 5.36 17.13 -17.78
C LEU A 222 4.11 17.39 -18.63
N LEU A 223 2.92 17.06 -18.10
CA LEU A 223 1.65 17.32 -18.78
C LEU A 223 1.39 18.81 -18.96
N TRP A 224 1.67 19.62 -17.93
CA TRP A 224 1.56 21.07 -18.00
C TRP A 224 2.45 21.67 -19.11
N TYR A 225 3.73 21.29 -19.15
CA TYR A 225 4.64 21.76 -20.21
C TYR A 225 4.17 21.33 -21.60
N LYS A 226 3.66 20.10 -21.76
CA LYS A 226 3.10 19.62 -23.03
C LYS A 226 1.90 20.49 -23.47
N GLN A 227 1.01 20.82 -22.55
CA GLN A 227 -0.13 21.70 -22.82
C GLN A 227 0.35 23.09 -23.27
N GLN A 228 1.26 23.73 -22.54
CA GLN A 228 1.79 25.05 -22.91
C GLN A 228 2.45 25.05 -24.28
N ALA A 229 3.23 24.01 -24.60
CA ALA A 229 3.92 23.89 -25.88
C ALA A 229 2.92 23.71 -27.05
N ASN A 230 1.81 22.99 -26.83
CA ASN A 230 0.72 22.87 -27.80
C ASN A 230 0.03 24.22 -28.03
N GLU A 231 -0.27 24.98 -26.97
CA GLU A 231 -0.90 26.30 -27.06
C GLU A 231 -0.04 27.32 -27.83
N LEU A 232 1.29 27.21 -27.71
CA LEU A 232 2.26 28.04 -28.43
C LEU A 232 2.55 27.53 -29.85
N GLY A 233 1.95 26.41 -30.29
CA GLY A 233 2.21 25.80 -31.59
C GLY A 233 3.64 25.26 -31.77
N ILE A 234 4.36 25.00 -30.66
CA ILE A 234 5.76 24.56 -30.66
C ILE A 234 5.85 23.06 -30.90
N VAL A 235 4.85 22.28 -30.47
CA VAL A 235 4.86 20.82 -30.64
C VAL A 235 4.43 20.48 -32.06
N SER A 236 5.39 20.16 -32.92
CA SER A 236 5.15 19.44 -34.17
C SER A 236 5.39 17.95 -33.95
N ASP A 237 4.42 17.12 -34.34
CA ASP A 237 4.59 15.68 -34.61
C ASP A 237 4.98 14.72 -33.45
N MET A 238 4.62 15.00 -32.19
CA MET A 238 4.76 13.96 -31.14
C MET A 238 3.70 12.85 -31.28
N ASP A 239 2.54 13.15 -31.87
CA ASP A 239 1.45 12.17 -32.09
C ASP A 239 1.79 11.15 -33.20
N LYS A 240 2.76 11.42 -34.08
CA LYS A 240 3.22 10.44 -35.10
C LYS A 240 3.93 9.24 -34.50
N CYS A 241 4.63 9.40 -33.37
CA CYS A 241 5.35 8.29 -32.75
C CYS A 241 4.44 7.19 -32.18
N LEU A 242 3.17 7.49 -31.91
CA LEU A 242 2.19 6.51 -31.43
C LEU A 242 1.30 5.94 -32.54
N SER A 243 1.23 6.60 -33.71
CA SER A 243 0.52 6.06 -34.88
C SER A 243 1.32 5.03 -35.66
N ASP A 244 2.64 5.02 -35.49
CA ASP A 244 3.59 4.21 -36.26
C ASP A 244 4.13 2.99 -35.48
N ALA A 245 3.58 2.71 -34.29
CA ALA A 245 3.90 1.56 -33.43
C ALA A 245 2.76 0.54 -33.40
#